data_AF-A0A962CII2-F1
#
_entry.id   AF-A0A962CII2-F1
#
_cell.length_a   1.000
_cell.length_b   1.000
_cell.length_c   1.000
_cell.angle_alpha   90.00
_cell.angle_beta   90.00
_cell.angle_gamma   90.00
#
_symmetry.space_group_name_H-M   'P 1'
#
loop_
_entity.id
_entity.type
_entity.pdbx_description
1 polymer ?
#
loop_
_entity_poly.entity_id
_entity_poly.type
_entity_poly.pdbx_seq_one_letter_code
_entity_poly.pdbx_strand_id
1 'polypeptide(L)'
;QREGTLIEELEHNLLITHAVCVGAPLEAEVVRAILAIRINTLLRGHSGIRVSTLEALTALLNRNVVPVIPAKGSVGASGDLAPLSHLAIVLLGGGEAFVEGERVSGAEALKRAGLEPIRLSFKEGLALNNGTTQMLATAVLALSRLEDLMATADLAAAMTLDAFAGRSGALRPEVHALRPHPGQVETAARLRALLEGSNLVDIPYHLVPRFRTWTAESWSDPQEQQRRFDIGWDYVPPSQRHGREAFYQRFLPFKGGKKHQPQDAYCLRCMPQVHGAVRDAWAQACRIIDIELNSVTDNPLV
;
A
#
# COMPACT_ATOMS: atom_id res chain seq x y z
N GLN A 1 41.14 -7.13 -25.24
CA GLN A 1 40.31 -8.34 -25.36
C GLN A 1 39.98 -8.79 -23.95
N ARG A 2 38.71 -9.02 -23.61
CA ARG A 2 38.38 -9.56 -22.28
C ARG A 2 38.86 -11.01 -22.22
N GLU A 3 39.61 -11.36 -21.20
CA GLU A 3 40.00 -12.74 -20.90
C GLU A 3 38.78 -13.51 -20.40
N GLY A 4 38.00 -14.10 -21.30
CA GLY A 4 36.82 -14.88 -20.96
C GLY A 4 36.36 -15.79 -22.09
N THR A 5 35.51 -16.76 -21.77
CA THR A 5 34.86 -17.60 -22.79
C THR A 5 33.77 -16.82 -23.53
N LEU A 6 33.40 -17.26 -24.74
CA LEU A 6 32.29 -16.68 -25.50
C LEU A 6 30.97 -16.63 -24.69
N ILE A 7 30.74 -17.63 -23.83
CA ILE A 7 29.55 -17.69 -22.98
C ILE A 7 29.59 -16.63 -21.89
N GLU A 8 30.73 -16.47 -21.20
CA GLU A 8 30.87 -15.40 -20.20
C GLU A 8 30.68 -14.02 -20.83
N GLU A 9 31.23 -13.81 -22.04
CA GLU A 9 31.05 -12.56 -22.78
C GLU A 9 29.58 -12.32 -23.17
N LEU A 10 28.88 -13.37 -23.63
CA LEU A 10 27.46 -13.30 -24.00
C LEU A 10 26.59 -12.87 -22.81
N GLU A 11 26.73 -13.55 -21.66
CA GLU A 11 25.94 -13.28 -20.46
C GLU A 11 26.24 -11.89 -19.87
N HIS A 12 27.50 -11.49 -19.91
CA HIS A 12 27.91 -10.15 -19.50
C HIS A 12 27.33 -9.07 -20.42
N ASN A 13 27.45 -9.24 -21.74
CA ASN A 13 26.95 -8.26 -22.72
C ASN A 13 25.42 -8.17 -22.70
N LEU A 14 24.73 -9.28 -22.44
CA LEU A 14 23.29 -9.31 -22.27
C LEU A 14 22.85 -8.28 -21.21
N LEU A 15 23.48 -8.30 -20.04
CA LEU A 15 23.16 -7.34 -18.97
C LEU A 15 23.51 -5.90 -19.36
N ILE A 16 24.73 -5.65 -19.83
CA ILE A 16 25.16 -4.28 -20.17
C ILE A 16 24.27 -3.64 -21.24
N THR A 17 23.95 -4.39 -22.29
CA THR A 17 23.16 -3.86 -23.41
C THR A 17 21.69 -3.64 -23.05
N HIS A 18 21.18 -4.30 -22.01
CA HIS A 18 19.79 -4.16 -21.57
C HIS A 18 19.62 -3.16 -20.42
N ALA A 19 20.69 -2.70 -19.77
CA ALA A 19 20.62 -1.65 -18.74
C ALA A 19 20.39 -0.27 -19.34
N VAL A 20 19.21 -0.08 -19.94
CA VAL A 20 18.84 1.12 -20.73
C VAL A 20 17.75 1.96 -20.06
N CYS A 21 17.36 1.63 -18.82
CA CYS A 21 16.41 2.47 -18.08
C CYS A 21 16.92 3.91 -17.91
N VAL A 22 15.97 4.86 -17.86
CA VAL A 22 16.20 6.30 -17.70
C VAL A 22 15.27 6.89 -16.63
N GLY A 23 15.51 8.16 -16.28
CA GLY A 23 14.69 8.91 -15.33
C GLY A 23 15.19 8.83 -13.89
N ALA A 24 14.36 9.30 -12.95
CA ALA A 24 14.68 9.23 -11.53
C ALA A 24 14.86 7.76 -11.10
N PRO A 25 15.84 7.47 -10.23
CA PRO A 25 15.98 6.15 -9.63
C PRO A 25 14.71 5.70 -8.90
N LEU A 26 14.43 4.40 -8.91
CA LEU A 26 13.46 3.78 -8.02
C LEU A 26 13.89 3.99 -6.56
N GLU A 27 12.89 4.14 -5.69
CA GLU A 27 13.11 4.23 -4.24
C GLU A 27 13.82 2.98 -3.70
N ALA A 28 14.66 3.17 -2.68
CA ALA A 28 15.49 2.10 -2.12
C ALA A 28 14.65 0.89 -1.64
N GLU A 29 13.46 1.15 -1.10
CA GLU A 29 12.52 0.11 -0.69
C GLU A 29 12.08 -0.78 -1.86
N VAL A 30 11.78 -0.18 -3.02
CA VAL A 30 11.41 -0.91 -4.24
C VAL A 30 12.57 -1.76 -4.71
N VAL A 31 13.79 -1.21 -4.78
CA VAL A 31 14.97 -1.96 -5.22
C VAL A 31 15.29 -3.14 -4.28
N ARG A 32 15.14 -2.95 -2.97
CA ARG A 32 15.30 -4.04 -1.99
C ARG A 32 14.23 -5.12 -2.14
N ALA A 33 12.99 -4.74 -2.44
CA ALA A 33 11.94 -5.70 -2.77
C ALA A 33 12.26 -6.46 -4.07
N ILE A 34 12.81 -5.80 -5.09
CA ILE A 34 13.29 -6.47 -6.31
C ILE A 34 14.35 -7.52 -5.99
N LEU A 35 15.36 -7.16 -5.18
CA LEU A 35 16.38 -8.11 -4.73
C LEU A 35 15.76 -9.31 -4.02
N ALA A 36 14.90 -9.06 -3.01
CA ALA A 36 14.27 -10.11 -2.23
C ALA A 36 13.42 -11.06 -3.09
N ILE A 37 12.62 -10.52 -4.02
CA ILE A 37 11.78 -11.31 -4.91
C ILE A 37 12.63 -12.11 -5.88
N ARG A 38 13.68 -11.51 -6.47
CA ARG A 38 14.57 -12.25 -7.38
C ARG A 38 15.28 -13.39 -6.65
N ILE A 39 15.76 -13.15 -5.44
CA ILE A 39 16.33 -14.19 -4.58
C ILE A 39 15.30 -15.30 -4.35
N ASN A 40 14.05 -14.97 -4.01
CA ASN A 40 12.98 -15.96 -3.83
C ASN A 40 12.74 -16.81 -5.09
N THR A 41 12.65 -16.18 -6.27
CA THR A 41 12.50 -16.87 -7.55
C THR A 41 13.64 -17.85 -7.81
N LEU A 42 14.88 -17.41 -7.60
CA LEU A 42 16.09 -18.18 -7.86
C LEU A 42 16.29 -19.33 -6.85
N LEU A 43 15.91 -19.12 -5.58
CA LEU A 43 15.94 -20.14 -4.52
C LEU A 43 15.09 -21.37 -4.84
N ARG A 44 14.11 -21.25 -5.74
CA ARG A 44 13.28 -22.39 -6.16
C ARG A 44 14.05 -23.44 -6.96
N GLY A 45 15.27 -23.14 -7.43
CA GLY A 45 16.18 -24.14 -8.01
C GLY A 45 15.92 -24.51 -9.47
N HIS A 46 15.00 -23.83 -10.16
CA HIS A 46 14.63 -24.11 -11.55
C HIS A 46 15.29 -23.17 -12.58
N SER A 47 16.06 -22.18 -12.13
CA SER A 47 16.69 -21.16 -12.99
C SER A 47 18.07 -21.54 -13.51
N GLY A 48 18.67 -22.63 -13.03
CA GLY A 48 19.97 -23.12 -13.50
C GLY A 48 21.18 -22.22 -13.16
N ILE A 49 21.07 -21.37 -12.13
CA ILE A 49 22.17 -20.51 -11.67
C ILE A 49 23.09 -21.24 -10.68
N ARG A 50 24.32 -20.78 -10.51
CA ARG A 50 25.20 -21.27 -9.44
C ARG A 50 24.81 -20.68 -8.10
N VAL A 51 25.07 -21.44 -7.04
CA VAL A 51 24.85 -21.01 -5.65
C VAL A 51 25.60 -19.71 -5.35
N SER A 52 26.83 -19.56 -5.84
CA SER A 52 27.64 -18.34 -5.64
C SER A 52 26.97 -17.07 -6.18
N THR A 53 26.19 -17.17 -7.25
CA THR A 53 25.46 -16.03 -7.83
C THR A 53 24.29 -15.63 -6.95
N LEU A 54 23.58 -16.61 -6.39
CA LEU A 54 22.51 -16.39 -5.43
C LEU A 54 23.03 -15.81 -4.10
N GLU A 55 24.17 -16.30 -3.63
CA GLU A 55 24.86 -15.79 -2.45
C GLU A 55 25.29 -14.33 -2.65
N ALA A 56 25.79 -13.96 -3.84
CA ALA A 56 26.16 -12.59 -4.16
C ALA A 56 24.95 -11.64 -4.16
N LEU A 57 23.81 -12.04 -4.77
CA LEU A 57 22.55 -11.29 -4.67
C LEU A 57 22.08 -11.10 -3.23
N THR A 58 22.13 -12.19 -2.46
CA THR A 58 21.73 -12.20 -1.04
C THR A 58 22.65 -11.30 -0.21
N ALA A 59 23.94 -11.27 -0.54
CA ALA A 59 24.91 -10.40 0.11
C ALA A 59 24.62 -8.91 -0.17
N LEU A 60 24.23 -8.53 -1.39
CA LEU A 60 23.80 -7.15 -1.67
C LEU A 60 22.65 -6.73 -0.75
N LEU A 61 21.62 -7.58 -0.65
CA LEU A 61 20.45 -7.31 0.20
C LEU A 61 20.84 -7.20 1.68
N ASN A 62 21.63 -8.15 2.20
CA ASN A 62 22.03 -8.19 3.60
C ASN A 62 22.99 -7.06 3.99
N ARG A 63 23.84 -6.61 3.07
CA ARG A 63 24.78 -5.50 3.28
C ARG A 63 24.19 -4.14 2.92
N ASN A 64 22.89 -4.08 2.61
CA ASN A 64 22.17 -2.88 2.23
C ASN A 64 22.85 -2.11 1.07
N VAL A 65 23.40 -2.86 0.10
CA VAL A 65 23.86 -2.30 -1.18
C VAL A 65 22.64 -2.22 -2.08
N VAL A 66 22.24 -1.01 -2.44
CA VAL A 66 21.01 -0.75 -3.19
C VAL A 66 21.36 -0.29 -4.60
N PRO A 67 21.28 -1.17 -5.63
CA PRO A 67 21.54 -0.77 -7.01
C PRO A 67 20.73 0.46 -7.44
N VAL A 68 21.36 1.36 -8.20
CA VAL A 68 20.65 2.48 -8.82
C VAL A 68 19.92 1.95 -10.05
N ILE A 69 18.58 1.87 -9.95
CA ILE A 69 17.73 1.41 -11.05
C ILE A 69 16.84 2.58 -11.50
N PRO A 70 17.05 3.18 -12.67
CA PRO A 70 16.16 4.22 -13.19
C PRO A 70 14.74 3.68 -13.45
N ALA A 71 13.72 4.49 -13.16
CA ALA A 71 12.33 4.01 -13.10
C ALA A 71 11.65 3.75 -14.46
N LYS A 72 12.17 4.24 -15.59
CA LYS A 72 11.53 4.13 -16.90
C LYS A 72 12.35 3.25 -17.84
N GLY A 73 11.75 2.21 -18.41
CA GLY A 73 12.40 1.38 -19.44
C GLY A 73 11.82 -0.02 -19.59
N SER A 74 11.23 -0.59 -18.54
CA SER A 74 10.53 -1.88 -18.67
C SER A 74 9.26 -1.75 -19.52
N VAL A 75 8.99 -2.78 -20.32
CA VAL A 75 7.73 -2.96 -21.07
C VAL A 75 6.82 -4.02 -20.45
N GLY A 76 7.28 -4.72 -19.41
CA GLY A 76 6.50 -5.67 -18.61
C GLY A 76 5.91 -6.90 -19.32
N ALA A 77 6.07 -7.07 -20.64
CA ALA A 77 5.41 -8.14 -21.39
C ALA A 77 6.12 -9.50 -21.31
N SER A 78 7.46 -9.52 -21.26
CA SER A 78 8.28 -10.74 -21.26
C SER A 78 9.38 -10.72 -20.19
N GLY A 79 9.20 -9.90 -19.17
CA GLY A 79 10.16 -9.67 -18.09
C GLY A 79 10.65 -8.23 -18.02
N ASP A 80 10.95 -7.80 -16.81
CA ASP A 80 11.53 -6.53 -16.42
C ASP A 80 13.04 -6.49 -16.73
N LEU A 81 13.40 -6.82 -17.97
CA LEU A 81 14.77 -7.00 -18.45
C LEU A 81 15.67 -5.81 -18.11
N ALA A 82 15.20 -4.60 -18.45
CA ALA A 82 16.00 -3.40 -18.31
C ALA A 82 16.31 -3.04 -16.84
N PRO A 83 15.31 -2.93 -15.93
CA PRO A 83 15.60 -2.63 -14.53
C PRO A 83 16.37 -3.76 -13.84
N LEU A 84 16.11 -5.04 -14.17
CA LEU A 84 16.88 -6.14 -13.59
C LEU A 84 18.31 -6.22 -14.13
N SER A 85 18.57 -5.71 -15.33
CA SER A 85 19.94 -5.56 -15.84
C SER A 85 20.70 -4.47 -15.09
N HIS A 86 20.06 -3.35 -14.74
CA HIS A 86 20.66 -2.33 -13.85
C HIS A 86 21.01 -2.92 -12.47
N LEU A 87 20.15 -3.77 -11.92
CA LEU A 87 20.44 -4.52 -10.68
C LEU A 87 21.65 -5.45 -10.84
N ALA A 88 21.65 -6.27 -11.89
CA ALA A 88 22.63 -7.32 -12.07
C ALA A 88 24.04 -6.80 -12.43
N ILE A 89 24.14 -5.67 -13.12
CA ILE A 89 25.44 -5.06 -13.47
C ILE A 89 26.26 -4.68 -12.22
N VAL A 90 25.61 -4.35 -11.10
CA VAL A 90 26.31 -4.06 -9.84
C VAL A 90 27.08 -5.28 -9.35
N LEU A 91 26.56 -6.51 -9.54
CA LEU A 91 27.26 -7.75 -9.20
C LEU A 91 28.55 -7.94 -10.02
N LEU A 92 28.63 -7.31 -11.19
CA LEU A 92 29.80 -7.34 -12.07
C LEU A 92 30.79 -6.20 -11.79
N GLY A 93 30.52 -5.38 -10.76
CA GLY A 93 31.28 -4.16 -10.46
C GLY A 93 30.99 -2.99 -11.40
N GLY A 94 30.01 -3.11 -12.29
CA GLY A 94 29.55 -2.02 -13.15
C GLY A 94 28.42 -1.21 -12.52
N GLY A 95 27.89 -0.23 -13.25
CA GLY A 95 26.73 0.54 -12.82
C GLY A 95 27.00 1.35 -11.55
N GLU A 96 25.94 1.63 -10.80
CA GLU A 96 25.99 2.43 -9.58
C GLU A 96 25.09 1.83 -8.51
N ALA A 97 25.38 2.09 -7.24
CA ALA A 97 24.56 1.69 -6.11
C ALA A 97 24.64 2.73 -4.99
N PHE A 98 23.63 2.76 -4.14
CA PHE A 98 23.66 3.45 -2.87
C PHE A 98 24.21 2.53 -1.79
N VAL A 99 25.16 3.04 -1.01
CA VAL A 99 25.70 2.42 0.21
C VAL A 99 25.72 3.47 1.29
N GLU A 100 25.08 3.22 2.43
CA GLU A 100 24.97 4.19 3.54
C GLU A 100 24.39 5.55 3.12
N GLY A 101 23.51 5.56 2.10
CA GLY A 101 22.90 6.77 1.55
C GLY A 101 23.75 7.51 0.50
N GLU A 102 25.00 7.10 0.28
CA GLU A 102 25.87 7.67 -0.74
C GLU A 102 25.78 6.90 -2.06
N ARG A 103 25.60 7.61 -3.17
CA ARG A 103 25.67 7.02 -4.53
C ARG A 103 27.12 6.87 -4.94
N VAL A 104 27.52 5.63 -5.23
CA VAL A 104 28.88 5.28 -5.67
C VAL A 104 28.83 4.34 -6.88
N SER A 105 29.97 4.12 -7.54
CA SER A 105 30.07 3.12 -8.61
C SER A 105 29.84 1.71 -8.04
N GLY A 106 29.39 0.76 -8.87
CA GLY A 106 29.15 -0.61 -8.42
C GLY A 106 30.41 -1.28 -7.86
N ALA A 107 31.57 -1.07 -8.48
CA ALA A 107 32.85 -1.58 -7.97
C ALA A 107 33.17 -1.04 -6.56
N GLU A 108 32.95 0.25 -6.32
CA GLU A 108 33.15 0.83 -4.98
C GLU A 108 32.09 0.33 -4.00
N ALA A 109 30.84 0.16 -4.42
CA ALA A 109 29.79 -0.41 -3.59
C ALA A 109 30.11 -1.83 -3.11
N LEU A 110 30.56 -2.70 -4.04
CA LEU A 110 31.00 -4.06 -3.72
C LEU A 110 32.18 -4.04 -2.74
N LYS A 111 33.19 -3.21 -3.02
CA LYS A 111 34.37 -3.05 -2.15
C LYS A 111 33.98 -2.62 -0.74
N ARG A 112 33.11 -1.61 -0.58
CA ARG A 112 32.61 -1.14 0.73
C ARG A 112 31.83 -2.24 1.46
N ALA A 113 31.10 -3.08 0.73
CA ALA A 113 30.36 -4.20 1.29
C ALA A 113 31.25 -5.43 1.60
N GLY A 114 32.54 -5.41 1.23
CA GLY A 114 33.45 -6.55 1.36
C GLY A 114 33.12 -7.69 0.39
N LEU A 115 32.64 -7.34 -0.81
CA LEU A 115 32.24 -8.26 -1.87
C LEU A 115 33.15 -8.09 -3.08
N GLU A 116 33.36 -9.18 -3.80
CA GLU A 116 34.10 -9.19 -5.06
C GLU A 116 33.13 -9.28 -6.26
N PRO A 117 33.44 -8.65 -7.40
CA PRO A 117 32.66 -8.83 -8.62
C PRO A 117 32.59 -10.31 -9.05
N ILE A 118 31.40 -10.77 -9.43
CA ILE A 118 31.22 -12.12 -9.95
C ILE A 118 31.47 -12.18 -11.45
N ARG A 119 31.89 -13.35 -11.94
CA ARG A 119 31.90 -13.69 -13.38
C ARG A 119 30.71 -14.58 -13.67
N LEU A 120 29.90 -14.24 -14.66
CA LEU A 120 28.71 -15.02 -15.04
C LEU A 120 29.09 -16.20 -15.92
N SER A 121 28.40 -17.32 -15.73
CA SER A 121 28.47 -18.51 -16.57
C SER A 121 27.12 -18.77 -17.26
N PHE A 122 26.95 -19.95 -17.83
CA PHE A 122 25.76 -20.37 -18.59
C PHE A 122 24.45 -19.89 -17.95
N LYS A 123 23.66 -19.14 -18.72
CA LYS A 123 22.32 -18.66 -18.36
C LYS A 123 22.27 -17.64 -17.21
N GLU A 124 23.35 -17.38 -16.48
CA GLU A 124 23.27 -16.58 -15.26
C GLU A 124 22.90 -15.11 -15.53
N GLY A 125 23.37 -14.51 -16.63
CA GLY A 125 22.94 -13.17 -17.03
C GLY A 125 21.45 -13.13 -17.34
N LEU A 126 20.97 -14.09 -18.13
CA LEU A 126 19.55 -14.21 -18.46
C LEU A 126 18.69 -14.48 -17.21
N ALA A 127 19.13 -15.39 -16.35
CA ALA A 127 18.46 -15.71 -15.09
C ALA A 127 18.56 -14.58 -14.07
N LEU A 128 19.40 -13.56 -14.25
CA LEU A 128 19.39 -12.38 -13.39
C LEU A 128 18.40 -11.32 -13.90
N ASN A 129 18.23 -11.20 -15.23
CA ASN A 129 17.40 -10.15 -15.81
C ASN A 129 16.01 -10.57 -16.31
N ASN A 130 15.72 -11.87 -16.41
CA ASN A 130 14.47 -12.35 -16.98
C ASN A 130 13.41 -12.68 -15.91
N GLY A 131 12.41 -11.81 -15.76
CA GLY A 131 11.25 -12.06 -14.89
C GLY A 131 10.46 -10.80 -14.58
N THR A 132 9.27 -10.94 -14.01
CA THR A 132 8.31 -9.85 -13.66
C THR A 132 8.62 -9.17 -12.32
N THR A 133 9.87 -9.21 -11.89
CA THR A 133 10.26 -8.88 -10.52
C THR A 133 10.06 -7.40 -10.16
N GLN A 134 10.29 -6.46 -11.09
CA GLN A 134 10.12 -5.03 -10.79
C GLN A 134 8.65 -4.66 -10.63
N MET A 135 7.79 -5.08 -11.56
CA MET A 135 6.35 -4.82 -11.43
C MET A 135 5.78 -5.50 -10.18
N LEU A 136 6.27 -6.70 -9.86
CA LEU A 136 5.84 -7.44 -8.67
C LEU A 136 6.26 -6.73 -7.38
N ALA A 137 7.51 -6.25 -7.29
CA ALA A 137 7.99 -5.47 -6.16
C ALA A 137 7.13 -4.21 -5.94
N THR A 138 6.84 -3.48 -7.02
CA THR A 138 5.96 -2.30 -6.94
C THR A 138 4.55 -2.67 -6.51
N ALA A 139 3.98 -3.76 -7.04
CA ALA A 139 2.63 -4.19 -6.69
C ALA A 139 2.52 -4.63 -5.23
N VAL A 140 3.49 -5.40 -4.71
CA VAL A 140 3.51 -5.84 -3.31
C VAL A 140 3.54 -4.66 -2.35
N LEU A 141 4.43 -3.70 -2.57
CA LEU A 141 4.53 -2.51 -1.73
C LEU A 141 3.27 -1.63 -1.83
N ALA A 142 2.72 -1.48 -3.04
CA ALA A 142 1.46 -0.75 -3.24
C ALA A 142 0.28 -1.41 -2.53
N LEU A 143 0.17 -2.74 -2.56
CA LEU A 143 -0.89 -3.49 -1.89
C LEU A 143 -0.75 -3.43 -0.36
N SER A 144 0.48 -3.52 0.16
CA SER A 144 0.73 -3.31 1.59
C SER A 144 0.32 -1.90 2.03
N ARG A 145 0.68 -0.87 1.25
CA ARG A 145 0.24 0.50 1.54
C ARG A 145 -1.28 0.68 1.43
N LEU A 146 -1.92 0.00 0.48
CA LEU A 146 -3.37 0.07 0.30
C LEU A 146 -4.13 -0.55 1.48
N GLU A 147 -3.58 -1.58 2.13
CA GLU A 147 -4.16 -2.15 3.34
C GLU A 147 -4.30 -1.11 4.47
N ASP A 148 -3.21 -0.37 4.75
CA ASP A 148 -3.20 0.73 5.72
C ASP A 148 -4.18 1.84 5.34
N LEU A 149 -4.23 2.19 4.05
CA LEU A 149 -5.11 3.24 3.53
C LEU A 149 -6.59 2.84 3.65
N MET A 150 -6.94 1.58 3.42
CA MET A 150 -8.32 1.10 3.62
C MET A 150 -8.73 1.18 5.08
N ALA A 151 -7.85 0.78 6.02
CA ALA A 151 -8.13 0.91 7.45
C ALA A 151 -8.29 2.37 7.87
N THR A 152 -7.43 3.26 7.34
CA THR A 152 -7.51 4.71 7.57
C THR A 152 -8.80 5.31 7.00
N ALA A 153 -9.22 4.86 5.81
CA ALA A 153 -10.45 5.30 5.18
C ALA A 153 -11.68 4.91 6.00
N ASP A 154 -11.73 3.69 6.54
CA ASP A 154 -12.82 3.26 7.44
C ASP A 154 -12.87 4.10 8.71
N LEU A 155 -11.71 4.41 9.31
CA LEU A 155 -11.65 5.29 10.49
C LEU A 155 -12.16 6.70 10.18
N ALA A 156 -11.68 7.30 9.09
CA ALA A 156 -12.13 8.62 8.65
C ALA A 156 -13.63 8.64 8.33
N ALA A 157 -14.14 7.57 7.73
CA ALA A 157 -15.55 7.38 7.43
C ALA A 157 -16.39 7.29 8.71
N ALA A 158 -15.97 6.50 9.70
CA ALA A 158 -16.63 6.42 11.00
C ALA A 158 -16.65 7.79 11.71
N MET A 159 -15.51 8.48 11.79
CA MET A 159 -15.43 9.82 12.38
C MET A 159 -16.34 10.83 11.67
N THR A 160 -16.44 10.73 10.35
CA THR A 160 -17.33 11.60 9.56
C THR A 160 -18.79 11.28 9.86
N LEU A 161 -19.18 10.00 9.90
CA LEU A 161 -20.55 9.63 10.25
C LEU A 161 -20.92 10.11 11.66
N ASP A 162 -19.99 10.00 12.60
CA ASP A 162 -20.15 10.43 13.98
C ASP A 162 -20.32 11.95 14.11
N ALA A 163 -19.40 12.72 13.49
CA ALA A 163 -19.44 14.19 13.52
C ALA A 163 -20.70 14.78 12.86
N PHE A 164 -21.25 14.09 11.86
CA PHE A 164 -22.48 14.50 11.19
C PHE A 164 -23.75 13.99 11.86
N ALA A 165 -23.66 13.29 12.99
CA ALA A 165 -24.79 12.66 13.66
C ALA A 165 -25.61 11.77 12.69
N GLY A 166 -24.90 11.00 11.87
CA GLY A 166 -25.45 10.18 10.80
C GLY A 166 -26.29 9.00 11.30
N ARG A 167 -26.88 8.27 10.34
CA ARG A 167 -27.79 7.14 10.58
C ARG A 167 -27.08 5.81 10.39
N SER A 168 -26.86 5.07 11.48
CA SER A 168 -26.18 3.77 11.42
C SER A 168 -27.03 2.66 10.82
N GLY A 169 -28.34 2.89 10.64
CA GLY A 169 -29.28 1.91 10.08
C GLY A 169 -28.86 1.33 8.72
N ALA A 170 -28.06 2.08 7.95
CA ALA A 170 -27.46 1.63 6.70
C ALA A 170 -26.35 0.58 6.86
N LEU A 171 -25.71 0.54 8.03
CA LEU A 171 -24.59 -0.34 8.35
C LEU A 171 -25.05 -1.67 8.95
N ARG A 172 -26.35 -1.88 9.15
CA ARG A 172 -26.88 -3.04 9.88
C ARG A 172 -26.52 -4.37 9.20
N PRO A 173 -26.15 -5.42 9.97
CA PRO A 173 -25.76 -6.71 9.41
C PRO A 173 -26.76 -7.29 8.41
N GLU A 174 -28.06 -7.19 8.70
CA GLU A 174 -29.13 -7.72 7.85
C GLU A 174 -29.21 -7.04 6.48
N VAL A 175 -28.83 -5.76 6.38
CA VAL A 175 -28.80 -5.04 5.10
C VAL A 175 -27.69 -5.60 4.21
N HIS A 176 -26.53 -5.87 4.79
CA HIS A 176 -25.38 -6.39 4.05
C HIS A 176 -25.47 -7.89 3.79
N ALA A 177 -26.19 -8.64 4.63
CA ALA A 177 -26.51 -10.05 4.38
C ALA A 177 -27.32 -10.26 3.09
N LEU A 178 -28.16 -9.28 2.69
CA LEU A 178 -28.93 -9.32 1.44
C LEU A 178 -28.06 -9.14 0.19
N ARG A 179 -26.85 -8.59 0.34
CA ARG A 179 -25.85 -8.45 -0.74
C ARG A 179 -24.48 -8.84 -0.20
N PRO A 180 -24.18 -10.14 -0.08
CA PRO A 180 -23.09 -10.67 0.72
C PRO A 180 -21.73 -10.62 0.01
N HIS A 181 -21.35 -9.46 -0.52
CA HIS A 181 -19.96 -9.24 -0.94
C HIS A 181 -19.06 -9.21 0.30
N PRO A 182 -17.98 -10.03 0.36
CA PRO A 182 -17.16 -10.16 1.57
C PRO A 182 -16.64 -8.83 2.09
N GLY A 183 -16.01 -8.01 1.23
CA GLY A 183 -15.47 -6.72 1.62
C GLY A 183 -16.54 -5.72 2.08
N GLN A 184 -17.75 -5.79 1.51
CA GLN A 184 -18.88 -4.96 1.93
C GLN A 184 -19.36 -5.33 3.33
N VAL A 185 -19.53 -6.63 3.60
CA VAL A 185 -19.95 -7.15 4.90
C VAL A 185 -18.91 -6.82 5.97
N GLU A 186 -17.63 -7.02 5.66
CA GLU A 186 -16.52 -6.69 6.55
C GLU A 186 -16.46 -5.19 6.86
N THR A 187 -16.52 -4.33 5.83
CA THR A 187 -16.49 -2.87 6.03
C THR A 187 -17.64 -2.41 6.92
N ALA A 188 -18.86 -2.90 6.67
CA ALA A 188 -19.99 -2.56 7.52
C ALA A 188 -19.76 -2.97 8.99
N ALA A 189 -19.20 -4.16 9.22
CA ALA A 189 -18.87 -4.63 10.56
C ALA A 189 -17.80 -3.76 11.23
N ARG A 190 -16.75 -3.37 10.49
CA ARG A 190 -15.68 -2.49 10.98
C ARG A 190 -16.22 -1.12 11.36
N LEU A 191 -17.04 -0.50 10.50
CA LEU A 191 -17.64 0.80 10.79
C LEU A 191 -18.54 0.75 12.04
N ARG A 192 -19.36 -0.29 12.20
CA ARG A 192 -20.16 -0.46 13.43
C ARG A 192 -19.28 -0.58 14.67
N ALA A 193 -18.18 -1.34 14.61
CA ALA A 193 -17.26 -1.49 15.74
C ALA A 193 -16.55 -0.18 16.08
N LEU A 194 -16.15 0.61 15.08
CA LEU A 194 -15.52 1.92 15.29
C LEU A 194 -16.47 2.96 15.88
N LEU A 195 -17.78 2.80 15.65
CA LEU A 195 -18.83 3.68 16.15
C LEU A 195 -19.44 3.20 17.47
N GLU A 196 -18.97 2.07 18.02
CA GLU A 196 -19.46 1.54 19.29
C GLU A 196 -19.22 2.56 20.42
N GLY A 197 -20.28 2.87 21.16
CA GLY A 197 -20.24 3.87 22.23
C GLY A 197 -20.33 5.33 21.76
N SER A 198 -20.57 5.59 20.47
CA SER A 198 -20.90 6.94 20.00
C SER A 198 -22.16 7.49 20.69
N ASN A 199 -22.10 8.77 21.08
CA ASN A 199 -23.23 9.53 21.62
C ASN A 199 -23.87 10.49 20.60
N LEU A 200 -23.37 10.50 19.34
CA LEU A 200 -23.81 11.41 18.28
C LEU A 200 -24.51 10.69 17.12
N VAL A 201 -24.06 9.49 16.77
CA VAL A 201 -24.73 8.67 15.77
C VAL A 201 -26.15 8.34 16.24
N ASP A 202 -27.09 8.39 15.30
CA ASP A 202 -28.51 8.10 15.53
C ASP A 202 -29.24 9.00 16.54
N ILE A 203 -28.66 10.11 17.01
CA ILE A 203 -29.38 11.02 17.90
C ILE A 203 -30.71 11.46 17.29
N PRO A 204 -31.74 11.71 18.12
CA PRO A 204 -33.00 12.25 17.64
C PRO A 204 -32.78 13.50 16.78
N TYR A 205 -33.39 13.56 15.60
CA TYR A 205 -33.18 14.65 14.62
C TYR A 205 -33.47 16.06 15.16
N HIS A 206 -34.22 16.17 16.27
CA HIS A 206 -34.54 17.44 16.90
C HIS A 206 -33.45 17.90 17.88
N LEU A 207 -32.45 17.07 18.17
CA LEU A 207 -31.27 17.45 18.93
C LEU A 207 -30.24 18.02 17.96
N VAL A 208 -29.75 19.20 18.29
CA VAL A 208 -28.71 19.88 17.50
C VAL A 208 -27.46 19.94 18.38
N PRO A 209 -26.41 19.18 18.06
CA PRO A 209 -25.16 19.26 18.79
C PRO A 209 -24.51 20.63 18.54
N ARG A 210 -24.05 21.24 19.62
CA ARG A 210 -23.22 22.44 19.63
C ARG A 210 -21.85 22.00 20.11
N PHE A 211 -20.96 21.83 19.15
CA PHE A 211 -19.56 21.51 19.39
C PHE A 211 -18.87 22.69 20.09
N ARG A 212 -18.09 22.40 21.12
CA ARG A 212 -17.28 23.41 21.82
C ARG A 212 -16.23 23.95 20.85
N THR A 213 -16.00 25.27 20.91
CA THR A 213 -14.89 25.88 20.19
C THR A 213 -13.58 25.42 20.82
N TRP A 214 -12.70 24.89 19.99
CA TRP A 214 -11.39 24.44 20.42
C TRP A 214 -10.48 25.63 20.73
N THR A 215 -9.83 25.60 21.89
CA THR A 215 -8.89 26.61 22.38
C THR A 215 -7.58 25.95 22.80
N ALA A 216 -6.53 26.75 23.07
CA ALA A 216 -5.24 26.23 23.55
C ALA A 216 -5.34 25.47 24.89
N GLU A 217 -6.43 25.67 25.65
CA GLU A 217 -6.69 25.03 26.95
C GLU A 217 -7.53 23.75 26.83
N SER A 218 -7.98 23.38 25.63
CA SER A 218 -8.87 22.23 25.39
C SER A 218 -8.22 20.86 25.67
N TRP A 219 -6.90 20.82 25.94
CA TRP A 219 -6.11 19.64 26.36
C TRP A 219 -5.28 19.92 27.62
N SER A 220 -5.84 20.69 28.55
CA SER A 220 -5.14 21.08 29.77
C SER A 220 -5.08 19.96 30.81
N ASP A 221 -5.93 18.92 30.73
CA ASP A 221 -5.86 17.73 31.56
C ASP A 221 -5.01 16.61 30.89
N PRO A 222 -4.01 16.03 31.57
CA PRO A 222 -3.28 14.85 31.10
C PRO A 222 -4.18 13.64 30.71
N GLN A 223 -5.39 13.52 31.25
CA GLN A 223 -6.36 12.49 30.85
C GLN A 223 -7.00 12.78 29.49
N GLU A 224 -7.17 14.06 29.13
CA GLU A 224 -7.68 14.50 27.82
C GLU A 224 -6.64 14.34 26.70
N GLN A 225 -5.38 14.10 27.05
CA GLN A 225 -4.28 13.77 26.12
C GLN A 225 -4.20 12.27 25.77
N GLN A 226 -5.14 11.45 26.26
CA GLN A 226 -5.31 10.09 25.72
C GLN A 226 -5.61 10.17 24.22
N ARG A 227 -5.31 9.11 23.45
CA ARG A 227 -5.63 9.02 22.00
C ARG A 227 -7.15 8.89 21.76
N ARG A 228 -7.93 9.81 22.31
CA ARG A 228 -9.38 9.94 22.17
C ARG A 228 -9.65 11.30 21.54
N PHE A 229 -10.52 11.34 20.54
CA PHE A 229 -11.00 12.59 19.97
C PHE A 229 -12.35 12.89 20.62
N ASP A 230 -12.35 13.56 21.78
CA ASP A 230 -13.59 14.03 22.39
C ASP A 230 -13.99 15.34 21.73
N ILE A 231 -15.00 15.27 20.86
CA ILE A 231 -15.61 16.46 20.25
C ILE A 231 -16.51 17.10 21.30
N GLY A 232 -15.98 17.56 22.43
CA GLY A 232 -16.78 18.04 23.56
C GLY A 232 -17.96 18.88 23.08
N TRP A 233 -19.18 18.42 23.33
CA TRP A 233 -20.38 19.02 22.77
C TRP A 233 -21.48 19.10 23.82
N ASP A 234 -22.41 20.04 23.63
CA ASP A 234 -23.65 20.14 24.39
C ASP A 234 -24.80 20.33 23.40
N TYR A 235 -26.05 20.07 23.79
CA TYR A 235 -27.18 20.35 22.91
C TYR A 235 -27.53 21.84 22.93
N VAL A 236 -27.96 22.38 21.79
CA VAL A 236 -28.56 23.72 21.76
C VAL A 236 -29.87 23.71 22.56
N PRO A 237 -29.98 24.46 23.67
CA PRO A 237 -31.19 24.54 24.47
C PRO A 237 -32.35 25.01 23.60
N PRO A 238 -33.58 24.51 23.81
CA PRO A 238 -34.75 24.93 23.03
C PRO A 238 -34.90 26.45 22.94
N SER A 239 -34.64 27.16 24.04
CA SER A 239 -34.71 28.63 24.16
C SER A 239 -33.67 29.40 23.33
N GLN A 240 -32.60 28.74 22.86
CA GLN A 240 -31.50 29.35 22.09
C GLN A 240 -31.54 28.96 20.60
N ARG A 241 -32.54 28.18 20.18
CA ARG A 241 -32.74 27.82 18.79
C ARG A 241 -33.35 29.02 18.06
N HIS A 242 -32.56 29.68 17.20
CA HIS A 242 -33.07 30.78 16.37
C HIS A 242 -34.08 30.23 15.35
N GLY A 243 -35.36 30.33 15.67
CA GLY A 243 -36.47 29.84 14.85
C GLY A 243 -37.67 29.51 15.73
N ARG A 244 -38.70 30.37 15.67
CA ARG A 244 -40.03 30.28 16.33
C ARG A 244 -40.26 28.96 17.10
N GLU A 245 -40.16 28.97 18.43
CA GLU A 245 -40.59 27.85 19.30
C GLU A 245 -41.98 27.32 18.92
N ALA A 246 -42.87 28.22 18.50
CA ALA A 246 -44.20 27.89 17.99
C ALA A 246 -44.21 26.99 16.73
N PHE A 247 -43.16 27.04 15.90
CA PHE A 247 -42.98 26.12 14.77
C PHE A 247 -42.68 24.71 15.29
N TYR A 248 -41.73 24.55 16.21
CA TYR A 248 -41.34 23.24 16.74
C TYR A 248 -42.43 22.57 17.57
N GLN A 249 -43.15 23.32 18.42
CA GLN A 249 -44.27 22.76 19.19
C GLN A 249 -45.46 22.34 18.32
N ARG A 250 -45.80 23.13 17.28
CA ARG A 250 -46.96 22.87 16.42
C ARG A 250 -46.83 21.61 15.58
N PHE A 251 -45.61 21.15 15.32
CA PHE A 251 -45.39 19.98 14.48
C PHE A 251 -45.19 18.69 15.26
N LEU A 252 -45.19 18.67 16.60
CA LEU A 252 -45.00 17.42 17.36
C LEU A 252 -46.17 16.41 17.16
N PRO A 253 -45.87 15.11 16.93
CA PRO A 253 -44.55 14.57 16.61
C PRO A 253 -44.11 15.07 15.22
N PHE A 254 -42.94 15.74 15.16
CA PHE A 254 -42.50 16.57 14.02
C PHE A 254 -42.68 15.86 12.67
N LYS A 255 -43.72 16.26 11.93
CA LYS A 255 -43.87 15.91 10.50
C LYS A 255 -43.10 16.92 9.64
N GLY A 256 -41.77 16.92 9.79
CA GLY A 256 -40.74 17.65 9.04
C GLY A 256 -41.14 18.82 8.11
N GLY A 257 -40.76 20.04 8.48
CA GLY A 257 -40.52 21.14 7.53
C GLY A 257 -39.07 21.08 7.01
N LYS A 258 -38.91 20.92 5.68
CA LYS A 258 -37.76 20.29 4.98
C LYS A 258 -37.56 18.84 5.41
N LYS A 259 -38.27 17.94 4.72
CA LYS A 259 -38.26 16.46 4.78
C LYS A 259 -37.25 15.90 5.79
N HIS A 260 -37.76 15.30 6.88
CA HIS A 260 -37.01 14.27 7.61
C HIS A 260 -36.40 13.33 6.57
N GLN A 261 -35.09 13.39 6.35
CA GLN A 261 -34.41 12.49 5.43
C GLN A 261 -34.15 11.22 6.24
N PRO A 262 -34.89 10.13 6.00
CA PRO A 262 -34.73 8.90 6.77
C PRO A 262 -33.37 8.23 6.52
N GLN A 263 -32.59 8.78 5.60
CA GLN A 263 -31.35 8.23 5.09
C GLN A 263 -30.37 9.36 4.79
N ASP A 264 -29.10 9.13 5.07
CA ASP A 264 -28.05 10.07 4.71
C ASP A 264 -27.73 10.04 3.21
N ALA A 265 -26.94 11.03 2.78
CA ALA A 265 -26.34 11.08 1.46
C ALA A 265 -25.44 9.86 1.19
N TYR A 266 -25.22 9.53 -0.08
CA TYR A 266 -24.45 8.35 -0.47
C TYR A 266 -23.02 8.33 0.06
N CYS A 267 -22.37 9.49 0.21
CA CYS A 267 -21.03 9.56 0.80
C CYS A 267 -20.96 9.04 2.24
N LEU A 268 -22.07 9.03 2.98
CA LEU A 268 -22.18 8.46 4.33
C LEU A 268 -22.81 7.07 4.31
N ARG A 269 -23.92 6.92 3.59
CA ARG A 269 -24.71 5.69 3.59
C ARG A 269 -24.10 4.55 2.78
N CYS A 270 -23.37 4.86 1.72
CA CYS A 270 -22.82 3.86 0.81
C CYS A 270 -21.35 3.51 1.10
N MET A 271 -20.80 3.90 2.26
CA MET A 271 -19.42 3.59 2.66
C MET A 271 -19.11 2.09 2.55
N PRO A 272 -19.96 1.16 3.06
CA PRO A 272 -19.68 -0.28 2.93
C PRO A 272 -19.59 -0.76 1.49
N GLN A 273 -20.45 -0.25 0.59
CA GLN A 273 -20.50 -0.66 -0.81
C GLN A 273 -19.24 -0.19 -1.56
N VAL A 274 -18.76 1.01 -1.25
CA VAL A 274 -17.60 1.61 -1.93
C VAL A 274 -16.30 1.03 -1.37
N HIS A 275 -16.07 1.13 -0.06
CA HIS A 275 -14.86 0.62 0.57
C HIS A 275 -14.79 -0.92 0.46
N GLY A 276 -15.93 -1.59 0.55
CA GLY A 276 -16.01 -3.03 0.39
C GLY A 276 -15.61 -3.51 -1.01
N ALA A 277 -16.02 -2.79 -2.05
CA ALA A 277 -15.59 -3.10 -3.42
C ALA A 277 -14.07 -2.90 -3.60
N VAL A 278 -13.49 -1.87 -2.98
CA VAL A 278 -12.03 -1.67 -2.95
C VAL A 278 -11.35 -2.84 -2.24
N ARG A 279 -11.90 -3.30 -1.11
CA ARG A 279 -11.36 -4.43 -0.34
C ARG A 279 -11.42 -5.75 -1.11
N ASP A 280 -12.52 -6.00 -1.81
CA ASP A 280 -12.65 -7.18 -2.68
C ASP A 280 -11.64 -7.13 -3.85
N ALA A 281 -11.44 -5.95 -4.45
CA ALA A 281 -10.43 -5.77 -5.50
C ALA A 281 -8.99 -5.92 -4.97
N TRP A 282 -8.71 -5.41 -3.77
CA TRP A 282 -7.44 -5.59 -3.08
C TRP A 282 -7.19 -7.07 -2.79
N ALA A 283 -8.17 -7.80 -2.24
CA ALA A 283 -8.07 -9.23 -1.98
C ALA A 283 -7.89 -10.04 -3.28
N GLN A 284 -8.52 -9.60 -4.38
CA GLN A 284 -8.27 -10.15 -5.70
C GLN A 284 -6.80 -9.96 -6.12
N ALA A 285 -6.27 -8.75 -5.99
CA ALA A 285 -4.88 -8.45 -6.33
C ALA A 285 -3.89 -9.21 -5.45
N CYS A 286 -4.07 -9.24 -4.13
CA CYS A 286 -3.21 -9.94 -3.18
C CYS A 286 -3.02 -11.41 -3.55
N ARG A 287 -4.09 -12.13 -3.89
CA ARG A 287 -3.97 -13.55 -4.30
C ARG A 287 -3.22 -13.73 -5.62
N ILE A 288 -3.40 -12.83 -6.60
CA ILE A 288 -2.65 -12.91 -7.87
C ILE A 288 -1.16 -12.66 -7.59
N ILE A 289 -0.86 -11.62 -6.82
CA ILE A 289 0.50 -11.23 -6.44
C ILE A 289 1.17 -12.29 -5.56
N ASP A 290 0.43 -12.95 -4.68
CA ASP A 290 0.94 -14.07 -3.86
C ASP A 290 1.31 -15.28 -4.72
N ILE A 291 0.52 -15.61 -5.74
CA ILE A 291 0.87 -16.66 -6.70
C ILE A 291 2.15 -16.28 -7.46
N GLU A 292 2.24 -15.05 -7.96
CA GLU A 292 3.40 -14.59 -8.74
C GLU A 292 4.68 -14.55 -7.87
N LEU A 293 4.57 -14.08 -6.62
CA LEU A 293 5.66 -14.07 -5.65
C LEU A 293 6.26 -15.47 -5.44
N ASN A 294 5.39 -16.47 -5.43
CA ASN A 294 5.74 -17.87 -5.23
C ASN A 294 5.86 -18.65 -6.55
N SER A 295 6.02 -17.97 -7.69
CA SER A 295 6.22 -18.57 -9.02
C SER A 295 7.69 -18.54 -9.45
N VAL A 296 8.08 -19.40 -10.39
CA VAL A 296 9.38 -19.29 -11.06
C VAL A 296 9.21 -18.45 -12.32
N THR A 297 9.34 -17.13 -12.17
CA THR A 297 9.24 -16.17 -13.29
C THR A 297 10.62 -15.99 -13.93
N ASP A 298 10.98 -16.99 -14.74
CA ASP A 298 12.23 -17.08 -15.48
C ASP A 298 12.04 -17.98 -16.71
N ASN A 299 12.93 -17.90 -17.69
CA ASN A 299 12.92 -18.75 -18.87
C ASN A 299 14.31 -18.82 -19.53
N PRO A 300 14.74 -19.99 -20.05
CA PRO A 300 14.11 -21.31 -19.87
C PRO A 300 14.21 -21.81 -18.41
N LEU A 301 13.52 -22.91 -18.09
CA LEU A 301 13.58 -23.56 -16.78
C LEU A 301 14.24 -24.95 -16.89
N VAL A 302 14.78 -25.44 -15.77
CA VAL A 302 15.36 -26.78 -15.59
C VAL A 302 14.40 -27.69 -14.81
#